data_AF-A0A9W7FGF4-F1
#
_entry.id   AF-A0A9W7FGF4-F1
#
_cell.length_a   1.000
_cell.length_b   1.000
_cell.length_c   1.000
_cell.angle_alpha   90.00
_cell.angle_beta   90.00
_cell.angle_gamma   90.00
#
_symmetry.space_group_name_H-M   'P 1'
#
loop_
_entity.id
_entity.type
_entity.pdbx_description
1 polymer ?
#
loop_
_entity_poly.entity_id
_entity_poly.type
_entity_poly.pdbx_seq_one_letter_code
_entity_poly.pdbx_strand_id
1 'polypeptide(L)'
;MSSWFGQQSSGPDPLFLAKTEIEMYNDLFVKMSSTCFLKCRSNFKEPDLNIGEQSCIDRCSSKYMEAQEKVGEVMKRVNEQAEAQQKAMQDMQR
;
A
#
# COMPACT_ATOMS: atom_id res chain seq x y z
N MET A 1 -1.66 49.77 -16.51
CA MET A 1 -0.98 48.68 -17.23
C MET A 1 -0.40 47.73 -16.20
N SER A 2 -0.57 46.43 -16.42
CA SER A 2 0.10 45.31 -15.75
C SER A 2 -0.05 45.15 -14.23
N SER A 3 -1.02 44.33 -13.83
CA SER A 3 -0.76 43.23 -12.89
C SER A 3 -1.82 42.15 -13.08
N TRP A 4 -1.48 41.29 -14.03
CA TRP A 4 -2.23 40.18 -14.57
C TRP A 4 -1.35 38.94 -14.39
N PHE A 5 -0.96 38.64 -13.14
CA PHE A 5 -0.25 37.40 -12.84
C PHE A 5 -0.91 36.75 -11.65
N GLY A 6 -1.77 35.79 -11.99
CA GLY A 6 -2.38 34.85 -11.07
C GLY A 6 -1.29 34.13 -10.27
N GLN A 7 -1.53 34.09 -8.97
CA GLN A 7 -0.72 33.39 -8.01
C GLN A 7 -0.86 31.88 -8.27
N GLN A 8 0.16 31.29 -8.89
CA GLN A 8 0.26 29.85 -9.11
C GLN A 8 0.38 29.15 -7.75
N SER A 9 -0.65 28.39 -7.35
CA SER A 9 -0.63 27.56 -6.16
C SER A 9 0.33 26.39 -6.35
N SER A 10 1.49 26.41 -5.70
CA SER A 10 2.45 25.30 -5.66
C SER A 10 2.07 24.29 -4.57
N GLY A 11 1.07 23.46 -4.86
CA GLY A 11 0.78 22.22 -4.11
C GLY A 11 0.72 21.03 -5.08
N PRO A 12 0.84 19.77 -4.59
CA PRO A 12 0.60 18.60 -5.44
C PRO A 12 -0.79 18.71 -6.06
N ASP A 13 -0.89 18.51 -7.37
CA ASP A 13 -2.18 18.52 -8.07
C ASP A 13 -3.12 17.51 -7.40
N PRO A 14 -4.34 17.90 -6.98
CA PRO A 14 -5.33 16.97 -6.42
C PRO A 14 -5.53 15.71 -7.26
N LEU A 15 -5.43 15.84 -8.60
CA LEU A 15 -5.51 14.70 -9.52
C LEU A 15 -4.35 13.72 -9.34
N PHE A 16 -3.14 14.23 -9.09
CA PHE A 16 -1.95 13.41 -8.87
C PHE A 16 -2.05 12.60 -7.57
N LEU A 17 -2.54 13.21 -6.48
CA LEU A 17 -2.76 12.51 -5.21
C LEU A 17 -3.81 11.40 -5.35
N ALA A 18 -4.95 11.71 -5.99
CA ALA A 18 -6.01 10.72 -6.22
C ALA A 18 -5.53 9.56 -7.09
N LYS A 19 -4.71 9.83 -8.12
CA LYS A 19 -4.12 8.80 -8.96
C LYS A 19 -3.19 7.88 -8.17
N THR A 20 -2.35 8.45 -7.33
CA THR A 20 -1.40 7.70 -6.49
C THR A 20 -2.13 6.79 -5.50
N GLU A 21 -3.22 7.28 -4.91
CA GLU A 21 -4.06 6.49 -4.00
C GLU A 21 -4.68 5.27 -4.70
N ILE A 22 -5.22 5.46 -5.92
CA ILE A 22 -5.79 4.36 -6.71
C ILE A 22 -4.71 3.33 -7.10
N GLU A 23 -3.54 3.78 -7.52
CA GLU A 23 -2.42 2.89 -7.89
C GLU A 23 -1.98 2.03 -6.69
N MET A 24 -1.95 2.61 -5.49
CA MET A 24 -1.66 1.89 -4.24
C MET A 24 -2.72 0.83 -3.95
N TYR A 25 -4.02 1.17 -4.01
CA TYR A 25 -5.09 0.20 -3.77
C TYR A 25 -5.12 -0.92 -4.80
N ASN A 26 -4.80 -0.61 -6.06
CA ASN A 26 -4.72 -1.61 -7.10
C ASN A 26 -3.58 -2.61 -6.83
N ASP A 27 -2.39 -2.14 -6.47
CA ASP A 27 -1.26 -3.01 -6.11
C ASP A 27 -1.59 -3.91 -4.90
N LEU A 28 -2.25 -3.35 -3.89
CA LEU A 28 -2.74 -4.10 -2.74
C LEU A 28 -3.67 -5.24 -3.16
N PHE A 29 -4.65 -4.95 -4.02
CA PHE A 29 -5.63 -5.92 -4.49
C PHE A 29 -4.99 -7.04 -5.31
N VAL A 30 -4.09 -6.70 -6.25
CA VAL A 30 -3.41 -7.68 -7.10
C VAL A 30 -2.55 -8.63 -6.28
N LYS A 31 -1.78 -8.11 -5.31
CA LYS A 31 -0.94 -8.93 -4.43
C LYS A 31 -1.76 -9.80 -3.48
N MET A 32 -2.83 -9.26 -2.91
CA MET A 32 -3.75 -10.03 -2.05
C MET A 32 -4.40 -11.17 -2.84
N SER A 33 -4.97 -10.87 -4.01
CA SER A 33 -5.66 -11.85 -4.86
C SER A 33 -4.71 -13.00 -5.25
N SER A 34 -3.50 -12.69 -5.72
CA SER A 34 -2.48 -13.67 -6.06
C SER A 34 -2.06 -14.53 -4.85
N THR A 35 -1.84 -13.89 -3.69
CA THR A 35 -1.44 -14.59 -2.46
C THR A 35 -2.53 -15.54 -1.98
N CYS A 36 -3.78 -15.09 -1.97
CA CYS A 36 -4.90 -15.91 -1.51
C CYS A 36 -5.22 -17.02 -2.50
N PHE A 37 -5.12 -16.78 -3.81
CA PHE A 37 -5.23 -17.83 -4.81
C PHE A 37 -4.18 -18.93 -4.58
N LEU A 38 -2.91 -18.58 -4.37
CA LEU A 38 -1.84 -19.56 -4.14
C LEU A 38 -2.02 -20.34 -2.82
N LYS A 39 -2.55 -19.71 -1.78
CA LYS A 39 -2.78 -20.34 -0.46
C LYS A 39 -4.02 -21.20 -0.40
N CYS A 40 -5.10 -20.78 -1.06
CA CYS A 40 -6.43 -21.35 -0.90
C CYS A 40 -6.84 -22.25 -2.05
N ARG A 41 -6.15 -22.23 -3.19
CA ARG A 41 -6.40 -23.20 -4.25
C ARG A 41 -6.15 -24.61 -3.72
N SER A 42 -7.16 -25.47 -3.75
CA SER A 42 -6.98 -26.90 -3.61
C SER A 42 -6.82 -27.53 -5.01
N ASN A 43 -6.62 -28.84 -5.10
CA ASN A 43 -6.49 -29.51 -6.40
C ASN A 43 -7.64 -29.11 -7.34
N PHE A 44 -7.31 -28.67 -8.57
CA PHE A 44 -8.28 -28.24 -9.59
C PHE A 44 -9.10 -29.42 -10.13
N LYS A 45 -9.98 -29.98 -9.29
CA LYS A 45 -10.85 -31.09 -9.64
C LYS A 45 -12.13 -30.61 -10.34
N GLU A 46 -12.59 -29.43 -9.96
CA GLU A 46 -13.84 -28.83 -10.42
C GLU A 46 -13.59 -27.35 -10.81
N PRO A 47 -14.39 -26.79 -11.73
CA PRO A 47 -14.24 -25.39 -12.15
C PRO A 47 -14.74 -24.39 -11.09
N ASP A 48 -15.61 -24.84 -10.20
CA ASP A 48 -16.22 -24.01 -9.16
C ASP A 48 -15.47 -24.12 -7.83
N LEU A 49 -15.51 -23.03 -7.06
CA LEU A 49 -14.92 -22.98 -5.73
C LEU A 49 -15.72 -23.85 -4.76
N ASN A 50 -15.07 -24.82 -4.13
CA ASN A 50 -15.69 -25.60 -3.08
C ASN A 50 -15.84 -24.77 -1.79
N ILE A 51 -16.71 -25.21 -0.87
CA ILE A 51 -17.00 -24.49 0.38
C ILE A 51 -15.73 -24.24 1.21
N GLY A 52 -14.77 -25.18 1.17
CA GLY A 52 -13.48 -25.04 1.86
C GLY A 52 -12.60 -23.96 1.24
N GLU A 53 -12.56 -23.85 -0.08
CA GLU A 53 -11.83 -22.81 -0.81
C GLU A 53 -12.45 -21.44 -0.58
N GLN A 54 -13.78 -21.34 -0.64
CA GLN A 54 -14.50 -20.09 -0.33
C GLN A 54 -14.19 -19.62 1.10
N SER A 55 -14.35 -20.50 2.10
CA SER A 55 -14.03 -20.16 3.49
C SER A 55 -12.54 -19.85 3.71
N CYS A 56 -11.65 -20.50 2.96
CA CYS A 56 -10.23 -20.17 3.00
C CYS A 56 -9.96 -18.77 2.46
N ILE A 57 -10.56 -18.38 1.34
CA ILE A 57 -10.39 -17.05 0.73
C ILE A 57 -10.83 -15.95 1.70
N ASP A 58 -11.98 -16.11 2.36
CA ASP A 58 -12.47 -15.14 3.36
C ASP A 58 -11.48 -14.97 4.53
N ARG A 59 -10.95 -16.08 5.04
CA ARG A 59 -9.94 -16.06 6.12
C ARG A 59 -8.61 -15.49 5.64
N CYS A 60 -8.25 -15.75 4.39
CA CYS A 60 -7.00 -15.27 3.82
C CYS A 60 -7.00 -13.76 3.62
N SER A 61 -8.07 -13.20 3.06
CA SER A 61 -8.20 -11.75 2.85
C SER A 61 -8.17 -10.98 4.16
N SER A 62 -8.88 -11.46 5.19
CA SER A 62 -8.84 -10.91 6.55
C SER A 62 -7.42 -10.92 7.12
N LYS A 63 -6.73 -12.05 7.09
CA LYS A 63 -5.33 -12.14 7.57
C LYS A 63 -4.36 -11.28 6.77
N TYR A 64 -4.58 -11.14 5.47
CA TYR A 64 -3.73 -10.31 4.61
C TYR A 64 -3.85 -8.84 5.00
N MET A 65 -5.07 -8.34 5.25
CA MET A 65 -5.28 -6.97 5.69
C MET A 65 -4.66 -6.70 7.07
N GLU A 66 -4.84 -7.61 8.03
CA GLU A 66 -4.18 -7.52 9.34
C GLU A 66 -2.64 -7.52 9.23
N ALA A 67 -2.08 -8.32 8.31
CA ALA A 67 -0.65 -8.34 8.06
C ALA A 67 -0.17 -7.03 7.42
N GLN A 68 -0.92 -6.50 6.45
CA GLN A 68 -0.60 -5.24 5.78
C GLN A 68 -0.57 -4.07 6.75
N GLU A 69 -1.54 -3.99 7.69
CA GLU A 69 -1.57 -2.98 8.74
C GLU A 69 -0.32 -3.04 9.62
N LYS A 70 0.03 -4.23 10.12
CA LYS A 70 1.23 -4.45 10.95
C LYS A 70 2.52 -4.10 10.21
N VAL A 71 2.62 -4.46 8.93
CA VAL A 71 3.75 -4.06 8.09
C VAL A 71 3.83 -2.55 7.97
N GLY A 72 2.69 -1.87 7.80
CA GLY A 72 2.60 -0.41 7.80
C GLY A 72 3.10 0.23 9.10
N GLU A 73 2.72 -0.31 10.26
CA GLU A 73 3.21 0.17 11.58
C GLU A 73 4.72 0.00 11.73
N VAL A 74 5.27 -1.15 11.31
CA VAL A 74 6.70 -1.41 11.35
C VAL A 74 7.44 -0.46 10.41
N MET A 75 6.94 -0.27 9.18
CA MET A 75 7.56 0.60 8.19
C MET A 75 7.60 2.06 8.65
N LYS A 76 6.52 2.56 9.29
CA LYS A 76 6.51 3.89 9.91
C LYS A 76 7.62 4.05 10.95
N ARG A 77 7.74 3.10 11.88
CA ARG A 77 8.80 3.12 12.90
C ARG A 77 10.21 3.08 12.29
N VAL A 78 10.41 2.26 11.27
CA VAL A 78 11.71 2.16 10.58
C VAL A 78 12.05 3.47 9.86
N ASN A 79 11.07 4.11 9.21
CA ASN A 79 11.29 5.38 8.53
C ASN A 79 11.66 6.50 9.52
N GLU A 80 10.95 6.61 10.65
CA GLU A 80 11.27 7.59 11.71
C GLU A 80 12.70 7.39 12.26
N GLN A 81 13.11 6.15 12.48
CA GLN A 81 14.47 5.83 12.92
C GLN A 81 15.52 6.17 11.86
N ALA A 82 15.24 5.88 10.59
CA ALA A 82 16.14 6.20 9.48
C ALA A 82 16.30 7.72 9.31
N GLU A 83 15.22 8.50 9.42
CA GLU A 83 15.27 9.97 9.38
C GLU A 83 16.09 10.54 10.54
N ALA A 84 15.94 9.99 11.75
CA ALA A 84 16.74 10.40 12.91
C ALA A 84 18.24 10.12 12.70
N GLN A 85 18.58 8.95 12.14
CA GLN A 85 19.96 8.61 11.80
C GLN A 85 20.53 9.52 10.70
N GLN A 86 19.74 9.84 9.67
CA GLN A 86 20.14 10.74 8.60
C GLN A 86 20.40 12.16 9.13
N LYS A 87 19.53 12.68 10.01
CA LYS A 87 19.73 13.98 10.65
C LYS A 87 20.99 14.00 11.53
N ALA A 88 21.21 12.97 12.35
CA ALA A 88 22.42 12.87 13.16
C ALA A 88 23.72 12.80 12.32
N MET A 89 23.68 12.12 11.16
CA MET A 89 24.81 12.13 10.21
C MET A 89 25.00 13.48 9.53
N GLN A 90 23.93 14.19 9.17
CA GLN A 90 24.01 15.54 8.58
C GLN A 90 24.56 16.56 9.58
N ASP A 91 24.19 16.45 10.85
CA ASP A 91 24.69 17.33 11.91
C ASP A 91 26.18 17.06 12.22
N MET A 92 26.66 15.83 12.05
CA MET A 92 28.10 15.51 12.16
C MET A 92 28.91 16.03 10.95
N GLN A 93 28.28 16.21 9.79
CA GLN A 93 28.91 16.74 8.59
C GLN A 93 28.99 18.28 8.56
N ARG A 94 28.43 18.95 9.58
CA ARG A 94 28.37 20.40 9.71
C ARG A 94 29.37 20.92 10.73
#